data_AF-H8I7S8-F1
#
_entry.id   AF-H8I7S8-F1
#
_cell.length_a   1.000
_cell.length_b   1.000
_cell.length_c   1.000
_cell.angle_alpha   90.00
_cell.angle_beta   90.00
_cell.angle_gamma   90.00
#
_symmetry.space_group_name_H-M   'P 1'
#
loop_
_entity.id
_entity.type
_entity.pdbx_description
1 polymer ?
#
loop_
_entity_poly.entity_id
_entity_poly.type
_entity_poly.pdbx_seq_one_letter_code
_entity_poly.pdbx_strand_id
1 'polypeptide(L)' 'MADFAEEIFSLLGNPNDSLRLSELVESFELKDMGDFQEIIVKLKRGLPSSDAKWVRDTLSEYDMFYKFTIIS' A
#
# COMPACT_ATOMS: atom_id res chain seq x y z
N MET A 1 -16.75 5.50 -0.80
CA MET A 1 -15.38 5.33 -0.28
C MET A 1 -14.63 4.45 -1.28
N ALA A 2 -14.30 5.01 -2.44
CA ALA A 2 -13.44 4.39 -3.45
C ALA A 2 -12.16 5.22 -3.69
N ASP A 3 -12.10 6.42 -3.11
CA ASP A 3 -11.19 7.49 -3.55
C ASP A 3 -9.72 7.23 -3.15
N PHE A 4 -9.49 6.58 -2.01
CA PHE A 4 -8.13 6.45 -1.46
C PHE A 4 -7.31 5.31 -2.08
N ALA A 5 -7.92 4.16 -2.32
CA ALA A 5 -7.21 3.06 -3.01
C ALA A 5 -6.85 3.46 -4.45
N GLU A 6 -7.74 4.19 -5.12
CA GLU A 6 -7.51 4.73 -6.46
C GLU A 6 -6.36 5.76 -6.50
N GLU A 7 -6.21 6.56 -5.45
CA GLU A 7 -5.10 7.49 -5.29
C GLU A 7 -3.75 6.76 -5.16
N ILE A 8 -3.69 5.69 -4.36
CA ILE A 8 -2.49 4.84 -4.25
C ILE A 8 -2.17 4.12 -5.56
N PHE A 9 -3.19 3.61 -6.25
CA PHE A 9 -3.00 2.98 -7.56
C PHE A 9 -2.56 3.97 -8.65
N SER A 10 -2.97 5.24 -8.53
CA SER A 10 -2.54 6.31 -9.42
C SER A 10 -1.08 6.73 -9.15
N LEU A 11 -0.65 6.72 -7.88
CA LEU A 11 0.73 6.97 -7.47
C LEU A 11 1.72 5.96 -8.06
N LEU A 12 1.33 4.69 -8.10
CA LEU A 12 2.19 3.62 -8.63
C LEU A 12 2.58 3.85 -10.09
N GLY A 13 1.75 4.55 -10.88
CA GLY A 13 2.02 4.93 -12.28
C GLY A 13 2.15 3.75 -13.27
N ASN A 14 2.41 2.54 -12.79
CA ASN A 14 2.54 1.31 -13.53
C ASN A 14 1.30 0.42 -13.31
N PRO A 15 0.49 0.18 -14.36
CA PRO A 15 -0.75 -0.58 -14.22
C PRO A 15 -0.52 -2.04 -13.77
N ASN A 16 0.66 -2.62 -14.04
CA ASN A 16 0.98 -3.97 -13.59
C ASN A 16 1.20 -4.04 -12.08
N ASP A 17 1.84 -3.02 -11.51
CA ASP A 17 2.08 -2.94 -10.07
C ASP A 17 0.78 -2.66 -9.34
N SER A 18 -0.06 -1.77 -9.86
CA SER A 18 -1.40 -1.50 -9.32
C SER A 18 -2.28 -2.76 -9.30
N LEU A 19 -2.28 -3.54 -10.39
CA LEU A 19 -3.02 -4.79 -10.45
C LEU A 19 -2.51 -5.79 -9.40
N ARG A 20 -1.19 -6.03 -9.36
CA ARG A 20 -0.59 -6.95 -8.40
C ARG A 20 -0.85 -6.54 -6.97
N LEU A 21 -0.76 -5.24 -6.68
CA LEU A 21 -0.96 -4.71 -5.33
C LEU A 21 -2.45 -4.85 -4.91
N SER A 22 -3.40 -4.70 -5.84
CA SER A 22 -4.82 -5.01 -5.59
C SER A 22 -5.09 -6.49 -5.27
N GLU A 23 -4.29 -7.41 -5.82
CA GLU A 23 -4.42 -8.84 -5.54
C GLU A 23 -3.82 -9.22 -4.18
N LEU A 24 -2.79 -8.50 -3.73
CA LEU A 24 -2.05 -8.78 -2.49
C LEU A 24 -2.60 -8.02 -1.28
N VAL A 25 -3.13 -6.82 -1.47
CA VAL A 25 -3.67 -5.97 -0.40
C VAL A 25 -5.14 -6.33 -0.14
N GLU A 26 -5.47 -6.50 1.14
CA GLU A 26 -6.84 -6.65 1.63
C GLU A 26 -7.52 -5.28 1.80
N SER A 27 -6.82 -4.32 2.42
CA SER A 27 -7.33 -2.97 2.65
C SER A 27 -6.23 -1.94 2.86
N PHE A 28 -6.58 -0.68 2.58
CA PHE A 28 -5.78 0.49 2.94
C PHE A 28 -6.53 1.29 3.99
N GLU A 29 -5.84 1.66 5.07
CA GLU A 29 -6.37 2.56 6.08
C GLU A 29 -5.47 3.79 6.18
N LEU A 30 -6.04 4.96 5.92
CA LEU A 30 -5.38 6.24 6.14
C LEU A 30 -5.53 6.61 7.62
N LYS A 31 -4.41 6.80 8.30
CA LYS A 31 -4.35 7.22 9.69
C LYS A 31 -3.70 8.60 9.76
N ASP A 32 -4.51 9.59 10.08
CA ASP A 32 -4.03 10.95 10.30
C ASP A 32 -3.40 11.05 11.70
N MET A 33 -2.09 11.27 11.75
CA MET A 33 -1.33 11.38 13.00
C MET A 33 -1.04 12.84 13.36
N GLY A 34 -1.77 13.81 12.78
CA GLY A 34 -1.67 15.24 13.06
C GLY A 34 -0.47 15.92 12.41
N ASP A 35 0.72 15.34 12.56
CA ASP A 35 1.97 15.85 11.97
C ASP A 35 2.28 15.22 10.61
N PHE A 36 1.74 14.03 10.33
CA PHE A 36 1.90 13.32 9.06
C PHE A 36 0.74 12.32 8.84
N GLN A 37 0.57 11.91 7.59
CA GLN A 37 -0.38 10.88 7.20
C GLN A 37 0.34 9.52 7.11
N GLU A 38 -0.15 8.54 7.87
CA GLU A 38 0.30 7.16 7.84
C GLU A 38 -0.70 6.30 7.07
N ILE A 39 -0.21 5.44 6.20
CA ILE A 39 -1.01 4.51 5.42
C ILE A 39 -0.75 3.11 5.93
N ILE A 40 -1.76 2.51 6.56
CA ILE A 40 -1.71 1.13 6.98
C ILE A 40 -2.17 0.26 5.81
N VAL A 41 -1.26 -0.57 5.32
CA VAL A 41 -1.51 -1.50 4.22
C VAL A 41 -1.67 -2.89 4.81
N LYS A 42 -2.89 -3.40 4.76
CA LYS A 42 -3.21 -4.73 5.26
C LYS A 42 -3.12 -5.74 4.13
N LEU A 43 -2.21 -6.68 4.25
CA LEU A 43 -2.01 -7.74 3.27
C LEU A 43 -3.03 -8.87 3.47
N LYS A 44 -3.34 -9.60 2.40
CA LYS A 44 -4.15 -10.82 2.51
C LYS A 44 -3.42 -11.87 3.35
N ARG A 45 -4.21 -12.60 4.14
CA ARG A 45 -3.69 -13.70 4.97
C ARG A 45 -3.16 -14.84 4.09
N GLY A 46 -2.06 -15.45 4.51
CA GLY A 46 -1.46 -16.60 3.83
C GLY A 46 -0.59 -16.23 2.63
N LEU A 47 -0.22 -14.96 2.48
CA LEU A 47 0.71 -14.55 1.43
C LEU A 47 2.13 -15.04 1.69
N PRO A 48 2.86 -15.47 0.64
CA PRO A 48 4.29 -15.73 0.72
C PRO A 48 5.08 -14.53 1.24
N SER A 49 6.16 -14.77 1.99
CA SER A 49 7.05 -13.71 2.46
C SER A 49 7.64 -12.87 1.32
N SER A 50 7.81 -13.46 0.12
CA SER A 50 8.26 -12.76 -1.08
C SER A 50 7.29 -11.67 -1.54
N ASP A 51 5.99 -11.90 -1.41
CA ASP A 51 4.97 -10.92 -1.81
C ASP A 51 4.84 -9.80 -0.79
N ALA A 52 4.90 -10.12 0.50
CA ALA A 52 4.95 -9.09 1.55
C ALA A 52 6.21 -8.20 1.43
N LYS A 53 7.34 -8.80 1.05
CA LYS A 53 8.56 -8.05 0.75
C LYS A 53 8.40 -7.17 -0.48
N TRP A 54 7.82 -7.69 -1.56
CA TRP A 54 7.58 -6.91 -2.77
C TRP A 54 6.69 -5.69 -2.50
N VAL A 55 5.58 -5.85 -1.77
CA VAL A 55 4.71 -4.71 -1.41
C VAL A 55 5.48 -3.66 -0.60
N ARG A 56 6.35 -4.10 0.32
CA ARG A 56 7.21 -3.17 1.07
C ARG A 56 8.18 -2.42 0.19
N ASP A 57 8.94 -3.14 -0.64
CA ASP A 57 9.94 -2.55 -1.50
C ASP A 57 9.29 -1.54 -2.47
N THR A 58 8.15 -1.90 -3.08
CA THR A 58 7.40 -1.02 -3.97
C THR A 58 6.86 0.22 -3.26
N LEU A 59 6.22 0.07 -2.10
CA LEU A 59 5.62 1.21 -1.40
C LEU A 59 6.67 2.13 -0.75
N SER A 60 7.82 1.59 -0.34
CA SER A 60 8.92 2.39 0.20
C SER A 60 9.53 3.36 -0.81
N GLU A 61 9.35 3.14 -2.12
CA GLU A 61 9.71 4.14 -3.14
C GLU A 61 8.87 5.43 -3.01
N TYR A 62 7.70 5.35 -2.35
CA TYR A 62 6.76 6.46 -2.17
C TYR A 62 6.75 6.99 -0.72
N ASP A 63 7.68 6.56 0.14
CA ASP A 63 7.79 7.01 1.54
C ASP A 63 8.01 8.54 1.67
N MET A 64 8.37 9.21 0.57
CA MET A 64 8.50 10.67 0.49
C MET A 64 7.15 11.42 0.55
N PHE A 65 6.04 10.76 0.23
CA PHE A 65 4.69 11.34 0.24
C PHE A 65 3.88 10.89 1.45
N TYR A 66 3.95 9.60 1.75
CA TYR A 66 3.17 8.99 2.82
C TYR A 66 4.03 7.99 3.57
N LYS A 67 3.79 7.82 4.86
CA LYS A 67 4.46 6.78 5.63
C LYS A 67 3.68 5.47 5.51
N PHE A 68 4.26 4.45 4.89
CA PHE A 68 3.59 3.15 4.73
C PHE A 68 3.92 2.19 5.88
N THR A 69 2.88 1.65 6.52
CA THR A 69 2.97 0.61 7.55
C THR A 69 2.29 -0.65 7.05
N ILE A 70 3.07 -1.70 6.79
CA ILE A 70 2.56 -2.96 6.25
C ILE A 70 2.30 -3.95 7.37
N ILE A 71 1.07 -4.45 7.44
CA ILE A 71 0.61 -5.48 8.38
C ILE A 71 0.12 -6.70 7.61
N SER A 72 0.51 -7.90 8.06
CA SER A 72 0.18 -9.20 7.45
C SER A 72 -0.52 -10.11 8.43
#